data_AF-A0A8T6YLQ3-F1
#
_entry.id   AF-A0A8T6YLQ3-F1
#
_cell.length_a   1.000
_cell.length_b   1.000
_cell.length_c   1.000
_cell.angle_alpha   90.00
_cell.angle_beta   90.00
_cell.angle_gamma   90.00
#
_symmetry.space_group_name_H-M   'P 1'
#
loop_
_entity.id
_entity.type
_entity.pdbx_description
1 polymer ?
#
loop_
_entity_poly.entity_id
_entity_poly.type
_entity_poly.pdbx_seq_one_letter_code
_entity_poly.pdbx_strand_id
1 'polypeptide(L)'
;MTPIKILDYTIFILVIVLSVLLLIDYEFIKTSDSFVLDTIKKTSDIVLIVLVSLFTVDLFLKYRKSKNWKVFLKKNWFDIITLVLIPIFSMVKILKIMVSLIKKLKILKMFTKIIHKSKKLLK
;
A
#
# COMPACT_ATOMS: atom_id res chain seq x y z
N MET A 1 -6.72 -19.07 25.22
CA MET A 1 -6.24 -18.25 24.06
C MET A 1 -4.72 -18.31 24.11
N THR A 2 -4.05 -19.00 23.18
CA THR A 2 -2.60 -19.24 23.29
C THR A 2 -1.79 -17.99 22.89
N PRO A 3 -0.69 -17.66 23.59
CA PRO A 3 0.08 -16.41 23.41
C PRO A 3 0.61 -16.21 21.99
N ILE A 4 0.83 -17.31 21.25
CA ILE A 4 1.26 -17.31 19.84
C ILE A 4 0.27 -16.55 18.96
N LYS A 5 -1.04 -16.70 19.20
CA LYS A 5 -2.07 -16.01 18.40
C LYS A 5 -2.06 -14.50 18.63
N ILE A 6 -1.75 -14.04 19.83
CA ILE A 6 -1.68 -12.61 20.17
C ILE A 6 -0.50 -11.94 19.45
N LEU A 7 0.64 -12.64 19.36
CA LEU A 7 1.82 -12.16 18.63
C LEU A 7 1.50 -11.97 17.14
N ASP A 8 0.83 -12.94 16.51
CA ASP A 8 0.45 -12.87 15.09
C ASP A 8 -0.49 -11.69 14.81
N TYR A 9 -1.48 -11.45 15.68
CA TYR A 9 -2.37 -10.28 15.57
C TYR A 9 -1.64 -8.96 15.80
N THR A 10 -0.69 -8.92 16.74
CA THR A 10 0.10 -7.71 17.02
C THR A 10 0.98 -7.34 15.82
N ILE A 11 1.63 -8.34 15.23
CA ILE A 11 2.42 -8.20 14.01
C ILE A 11 1.55 -7.72 12.86
N PHE A 12 0.35 -8.27 12.69
CA PHE A 12 -0.58 -7.84 11.65
C PHE A 12 -1.04 -6.39 11.81
N ILE A 13 -1.39 -5.99 13.03
CA ILE A 13 -1.75 -4.59 13.33
C ILE A 13 -0.56 -3.67 13.05
N LEU A 14 0.66 -4.07 13.42
CA LEU A 14 1.88 -3.31 13.12
C LEU A 14 2.08 -3.14 11.61
N VAL A 15 1.90 -4.21 10.82
CA VAL A 15 2.01 -4.18 9.35
C VAL A 15 0.95 -3.25 8.73
N ILE A 16 -0.29 -3.29 9.23
CA ILE A 16 -1.35 -2.40 8.76
C ILE A 16 -1.02 -0.94 9.10
N VAL A 17 -0.64 -0.67 10.35
CA VAL A 17 -0.31 0.69 10.80
C VAL A 17 0.87 1.24 10.00
N LEU A 18 1.92 0.44 9.80
CA LEU A 18 3.08 0.80 8.99
C LEU A 18 2.67 1.05 7.52
N SER A 19 1.81 0.20 6.95
CA SER A 19 1.32 0.35 5.58
C SER A 19 0.48 1.62 5.40
N VAL A 20 -0.37 1.94 6.38
CA VAL A 20 -1.21 3.15 6.39
C VAL A 20 -0.36 4.40 6.58
N LEU A 21 0.63 4.36 7.48
CA LEU A 21 1.58 5.47 7.70
C LEU A 21 2.37 5.76 6.41
N LEU A 22 2.91 4.73 5.75
CA LEU A 22 3.57 4.83 4.45
C LEU A 22 2.64 5.29 3.31
N LEU A 23 1.33 5.19 3.48
CA LEU A 23 0.31 5.69 2.55
C LEU A 23 0.02 7.18 2.77
N ILE A 24 -0.06 7.61 4.03
CA ILE A 24 -0.35 9.00 4.43
C ILE A 24 0.88 9.90 4.21
N ASP A 25 2.06 9.44 4.61
CA ASP A 25 3.32 10.17 4.44
C ASP A 25 3.59 10.52 2.97
N TYR A 26 3.18 9.67 2.04
CA TYR A 26 3.36 9.92 0.61
C TYR A 26 2.57 11.13 0.08
N GLU A 27 1.41 11.43 0.68
CA GLU A 27 0.60 12.59 0.30
C GLU A 27 1.12 13.89 0.94
N PHE A 28 1.63 13.83 2.18
CA PHE A 28 2.18 14.98 2.90
C PHE A 28 3.62 15.35 2.49
N ILE A 29 4.45 14.37 2.12
CA ILE A 29 5.85 14.60 1.71
C ILE A 29 5.93 15.12 0.26
N LYS A 30 4.88 14.95 -0.55
CA LYS A 30 4.83 15.52 -1.91
C LYS A 30 4.95 17.06 -1.94
N THR A 31 4.76 17.70 -0.79
CA THR A 31 4.90 19.16 -0.59
C THR A 31 6.27 19.60 -0.06
N SER A 32 7.19 18.68 0.24
CA SER A 32 8.57 18.99 0.68
C SER A 32 9.62 18.66 -0.39
N ASP A 33 10.84 19.19 -0.20
CA ASP A 33 11.94 19.16 -1.16
C ASP A 33 12.16 17.81 -1.89
N SER A 34 12.37 17.89 -3.20
CA SER A 34 12.48 16.74 -4.11
C SER A 34 13.51 15.68 -3.69
N PHE A 35 14.61 16.11 -3.06
CA PHE A 35 15.68 15.21 -2.61
C PHE A 35 15.29 14.35 -1.40
N VAL A 36 14.51 14.92 -0.48
CA VAL A 36 14.03 14.21 0.71
C VAL A 36 12.94 13.20 0.32
N LEU A 37 12.08 13.58 -0.63
CA LEU A 37 11.04 12.70 -1.17
C LEU A 37 11.62 11.43 -1.80
N ASP A 38 12.66 11.56 -2.65
CA ASP A 38 13.26 10.40 -3.32
C ASP A 38 13.98 9.46 -2.34
N THR A 39 14.61 10.01 -1.31
CA THR A 39 15.28 9.23 -0.27
C THR A 39 14.27 8.46 0.57
N ILE A 40 13.18 9.11 0.99
CA ILE A 40 12.11 8.46 1.76
C ILE A 40 11.40 7.40 0.91
N LYS A 41 11.14 7.69 -0.37
CA LYS A 41 10.54 6.74 -1.31
C LYS A 41 11.39 5.48 -1.43
N LYS A 42 12.69 5.62 -1.74
CA LYS A 42 13.62 4.48 -1.81
C LYS A 42 13.67 3.71 -0.50
N THR A 43 13.76 4.41 0.63
CA THR A 43 13.83 3.78 1.96
C THR A 43 12.55 3.01 2.26
N SER A 44 11.38 3.58 1.95
CA SER A 44 10.08 2.91 2.15
C SER A 44 9.91 1.67 1.27
N ASP A 45 10.38 1.72 0.01
CA ASP A 45 10.32 0.59 -0.91
C ASP A 45 11.26 -0.54 -0.43
N ILE A 46 12.46 -0.19 0.06
CA ILE A 46 13.41 -1.15 0.64
C ILE A 46 12.82 -1.81 1.89
N VAL A 47 12.25 -1.03 2.82
CA VAL A 47 11.62 -1.57 4.04
C VAL A 47 10.49 -2.52 3.68
N LEU A 48 9.66 -2.17 2.69
CA LEU A 48 8.56 -3.02 2.25
C LEU A 48 9.06 -4.33 1.64
N ILE A 49 10.12 -4.29 0.82
CA ILE A 49 10.75 -5.49 0.24
C ILE A 49 11.32 -6.40 1.33
N VAL A 50 11.99 -5.82 2.34
CA VAL A 50 12.56 -6.58 3.46
C VAL A 50 11.44 -7.24 4.27
N LEU A 51 10.35 -6.52 4.54
CA LEU A 51 9.20 -7.06 5.26
C LEU A 51 8.58 -8.24 4.50
N VAL A 52 8.31 -8.08 3.20
CA VAL A 52 7.72 -9.13 2.37
C VAL A 52 8.64 -10.35 2.32
N SER A 53 9.94 -10.14 2.15
CA SER A 53 10.94 -11.22 2.17
C SER A 53 10.92 -11.96 3.51
N LEU A 54 10.94 -11.24 4.63
CA LEU A 54 10.94 -11.83 5.97
C LEU A 54 9.71 -12.70 6.20
N PHE A 55 8.52 -12.18 5.88
CA PHE A 55 7.28 -12.93 5.98
C PHE A 55 7.25 -14.14 5.05
N THR A 56 7.74 -14.00 3.82
CA THR A 56 7.81 -15.12 2.86
C THR A 56 8.69 -16.24 3.38
N VAL A 57 9.86 -15.90 3.93
CA VAL A 57 10.80 -16.87 4.50
C VAL A 57 10.19 -17.55 5.73
N ASP A 58 9.53 -16.81 6.62
CA ASP A 58 8.88 -17.38 7.81
C ASP A 58 7.77 -18.38 7.41
N LEU A 59 6.96 -18.01 6.42
CA LEU A 59 5.90 -18.86 5.89
C LEU A 59 6.45 -20.10 5.18
N PHE A 60 7.55 -19.94 4.44
CA PHE A 60 8.25 -21.02 3.77
C PHE A 60 8.85 -22.02 4.77
N LEU A 61 9.45 -21.54 5.86
CA LEU A 61 9.96 -22.39 6.93
C LEU A 61 8.84 -23.13 7.67
N LYS A 62 7.72 -22.45 7.98
CA LYS A 62 6.53 -23.08 8.55
C LYS A 62 5.94 -24.14 7.60
N TYR A 63 5.98 -23.89 6.28
CA TYR A 63 5.51 -24.82 5.26
C TYR A 63 6.38 -26.07 5.19
N ARG A 64 7.71 -25.89 5.15
CA ARG A 64 8.67 -27.01 5.12
C ARG A 64 8.55 -27.93 6.34
N LYS A 65 8.21 -27.39 7.50
CA LYS A 65 7.95 -28.18 8.73
C LYS A 65 6.60 -28.90 8.70
N SER A 66 5.65 -28.46 7.89
CA SER A 66 4.33 -29.07 7.79
C SER A 66 4.31 -30.10 6.67
N LYS A 67 4.36 -31.39 7.02
CA LYS A 67 4.27 -32.50 6.05
C LYS A 67 2.99 -32.51 5.21
N ASN A 68 2.00 -31.66 5.50
CA ASN A 68 0.67 -31.69 4.89
C ASN A 68 0.13 -30.29 4.55
N TRP A 69 0.02 -29.99 3.25
CA TRP A 69 -0.30 -28.65 2.73
C TRP A 69 -1.69 -28.13 3.18
N LYS A 70 -2.71 -29.00 3.23
CA LYS A 70 -4.07 -28.62 3.64
C LYS A 70 -4.14 -28.19 5.10
N VAL A 71 -3.38 -28.87 5.97
CA VAL A 71 -3.33 -28.57 7.40
C VAL A 71 -2.53 -27.29 7.63
N PHE A 72 -1.45 -27.09 6.87
CA PHE A 72 -0.67 -25.86 6.88
C PHE A 72 -1.52 -24.63 6.53
N LEU A 73 -2.26 -24.68 5.42
CA LEU A 73 -3.13 -23.58 5.01
C LEU A 73 -4.16 -23.24 6.08
N LYS A 74 -4.84 -24.24 6.64
CA LYS A 74 -5.85 -24.01 7.69
C LYS A 74 -5.24 -23.41 8.96
N LYS A 75 -4.00 -23.79 9.30
CA LYS A 75 -3.34 -23.34 10.53
C LYS A 75 -2.73 -21.95 10.40
N ASN A 76 -2.19 -21.61 9.22
CA ASN A 76 -1.46 -20.38 8.96
C ASN A 76 -2.18 -19.47 7.95
N TRP A 77 -3.50 -19.58 7.85
CA TRP A 77 -4.28 -18.83 6.85
C TRP A 77 -4.13 -17.32 7.03
N PHE A 78 -4.00 -16.87 8.27
CA PHE A 78 -3.82 -15.46 8.62
C PHE A 78 -2.49 -14.90 8.12
N ASP A 79 -1.38 -15.63 8.31
CA ASP A 79 -0.07 -15.24 7.78
C ASP A 79 -0.10 -15.13 6.25
N ILE A 80 -0.80 -16.05 5.58
CA ILE A 80 -0.94 -16.07 4.11
C ILE A 80 -1.75 -14.86 3.64
N ILE A 81 -2.87 -14.57 4.30
CA ILE A 81 -3.69 -13.39 3.99
C ILE A 81 -2.87 -12.12 4.18
N THR A 82 -2.07 -12.04 5.25
CA THR A 82 -1.22 -10.88 5.55
C THR A 82 -0.15 -10.69 4.46
N LEU A 83 0.51 -11.77 4.05
CA LEU A 83 1.50 -11.75 2.98
C LEU A 83 0.92 -11.20 1.66
N VAL A 84 -0.30 -11.60 1.34
CA VAL A 84 -1.02 -11.17 0.12
C VAL A 84 -1.56 -9.74 0.25
N LEU A 85 -1.94 -9.32 1.46
CA LEU A 85 -2.45 -7.97 1.72
C LEU A 85 -1.39 -6.88 1.49
N ILE A 86 -0.13 -7.12 1.89
CA ILE A 86 0.96 -6.14 1.76
C ILE A 86 1.11 -5.59 0.32
N PRO A 87 1.26 -6.43 -0.73
CA PRO A 87 1.34 -5.94 -2.10
C PRO A 87 0.02 -5.36 -2.60
N ILE A 88 -1.13 -5.85 -2.14
CA ILE A 88 -2.44 -5.27 -2.48
C ILE A 88 -2.55 -3.83 -1.97
N PHE A 89 -2.07 -3.53 -0.75
CA PHE A 89 -2.03 -2.17 -0.23
C PHE A 89 -1.16 -1.24 -1.07
N SER A 90 -0.06 -1.75 -1.63
CA SER A 90 0.73 -1.02 -2.63
C SER A 90 -0.08 -0.73 -3.91
N MET A 91 -0.87 -1.70 -4.36
CA MET A 91 -1.73 -1.54 -5.55
C MET A 91 -2.86 -0.52 -5.35
N VAL A 92 -3.39 -0.39 -4.12
CA VAL A 92 -4.36 0.64 -3.76
C VAL A 92 -3.78 2.06 -3.90
N LYS A 93 -2.47 2.26 -3.72
CA LYS A 93 -1.80 3.57 -4.03
C LYS A 93 -1.98 3.95 -5.49
N ILE A 94 -1.79 2.99 -6.40
CA ILE A 94 -1.94 3.20 -7.86
C ILE A 94 -3.39 3.58 -8.18
N LEU A 95 -4.34 2.90 -7.56
CA LEU A 95 -5.77 3.15 -7.76
C LEU A 95 -6.17 4.56 -7.29
N LYS A 96 -5.67 5.01 -6.13
CA LYS A 96 -5.85 6.40 -5.65
C LYS A 96 -5.26 7.44 -6.60
N ILE A 97 -4.05 7.19 -7.12
CA ILE A 97 -3.40 8.06 -8.13
C ILE A 97 -4.27 8.16 -9.39
N MET A 98 -4.82 7.05 -9.87
CA MET A 98 -5.66 7.03 -11.06
C MET A 98 -6.96 7.80 -10.84
N VAL A 99 -7.62 7.63 -9.70
CA VAL A 99 -8.82 8.39 -9.34
C VAL A 99 -8.52 9.89 -9.24
N SER A 100 -7.38 10.27 -8.67
CA SER A 100 -6.93 11.67 -8.57
C SER A 100 -6.68 12.29 -9.96
N LEU A 101 -6.01 11.56 -10.86
CA LEU A 101 -5.78 11.98 -12.24
C LEU A 101 -7.09 12.19 -13.01
N ILE A 102 -8.05 11.27 -12.87
CA ILE A 102 -9.38 11.37 -13.51
C ILE A 102 -10.13 12.61 -12.99
N LYS A 103 -10.08 12.89 -11.68
CA LYS A 103 -10.68 14.10 -11.10
C LYS A 103 -10.03 15.37 -11.65
N LYS A 104 -8.69 15.44 -11.71
CA LYS A 104 -7.96 16.58 -12.27
C LYS A 104 -8.29 16.82 -13.75
N LEU A 105 -8.39 15.75 -14.54
CA LEU A 105 -8.80 15.81 -15.95
C LEU A 105 -10.23 16.32 -16.13
N LYS A 106 -11.17 15.89 -15.27
CA LYS A 106 -12.55 16.41 -15.27
C LYS A 106 -12.58 17.91 -14.96
N ILE A 107 -11.81 18.35 -13.96
CA ILE A 107 -11.69 19.77 -13.60
C ILE A 107 -11.09 20.56 -14.76
N LEU A 108 -10.03 20.08 -15.40
CA LEU A 108 -9.40 20.72 -16.55
C LEU A 108 -10.37 20.85 -17.75
N LYS A 109 -11.14 19.80 -18.05
CA LYS A 109 -12.21 19.83 -19.06
C LYS A 109 -13.30 20.85 -18.71
N MET A 110 -13.61 21.03 -17.43
CA MET A 110 -14.61 22.01 -16.99
C MET A 110 -14.08 23.46 -17.12
N PHE A 111 -12.83 23.71 -16.70
CA PHE A 111 -12.16 25.01 -16.85
C PHE A 111 -12.04 25.43 -18.32
N THR A 112 -11.61 24.53 -19.20
CA THR A 112 -11.51 24.82 -20.64
C THR A 112 -12.87 25.14 -21.25
N LYS A 113 -13.95 24.47 -20.83
CA LYS A 113 -15.32 24.80 -21.26
C LYS A 113 -15.77 26.18 -20.79
N ILE A 114 -15.44 26.55 -19.55
CA ILE A 114 -15.77 27.87 -18.96
C ILE A 114 -14.99 28.99 -19.66
N ILE A 115 -13.69 28.79 -19.90
CA ILE A 115 -12.83 29.74 -20.63
C ILE A 115 -13.32 29.92 -22.08
N HIS A 116 -13.72 28.83 -22.74
CA HIS A 116 -14.25 28.90 -24.09
C HIS A 116 -15.62 29.61 -24.16
N LYS A 117 -16.50 29.37 -23.19
CA LYS A 117 -17.80 30.08 -23.08
C LYS A 117 -17.63 31.58 -22.77
N SER A 118 -16.70 31.93 -21.88
CA SER A 118 -16.42 33.33 -21.53
C SER A 118 -15.77 34.10 -22.68
N LYS A 119 -14.84 33.48 -23.44
CA LYS A 119 -14.31 34.07 -24.69
C LYS A 119 -15.38 34.32 -25.76
N LYS A 120 -16.44 33.50 -25.78
CA LYS A 120 -17.57 33.66 -26.72
C LYS A 120 -18.60 34.71 -26.26
N LEU A 121 -18.61 35.05 -24.98
CA LEU A 121 -19.44 36.12 -24.39
C LEU A 121 -18.75 37.50 -24.41
N LEU A 122 -17.42 37.52 -24.47
CA LEU A 122 -16.58 38.73 -24.55
C LEU A 122 -16.35 39.23 -25.99
N LYS A 123 -16.86 38.53 -27.01
CA LYS A 123 -16.80 38.90 -28.43
C LYS A 123 -18.20 39.18 -28.92
#